data_AF-A0A0A9GPD2-F1
#
_entry.id   AF-A0A0A9GPD2-F1
#
_cell.length_a   1.000
_cell.length_b   1.000
_cell.length_c   1.000
_cell.angle_alpha   90.00
_cell.angle_beta   90.00
_cell.angle_gamma   90.00
#
_symmetry.space_group_name_H-M   'P 1'
#
loop_
_entity.id
_entity.type
_entity.pdbx_description
1 polymer ?
#
loop_
_entity_poly.entity_id
_entity_poly.type
_entity_poly.pdbx_seq_one_letter_code
_entity_poly.pdbx_strand_id
1 'polypeptide(L)' 'MEAFIIAAWYIWKQRNDLIFRQIGPTLQGWKTGFIDELPLQSNRFKESLNALVHPWIISLS' A
#
# COMPACT_ATOMS: atom_id res chain seq x y z
N MET A 1 5.98 -10.05 -4.59
CA MET A 1 6.88 -9.35 -3.66
C MET A 1 6.52 -7.87 -3.54
N GLU A 2 6.31 -7.16 -4.65
CA GLU A 2 5.95 -5.72 -4.66
C GLU A 2 4.81 -5.33 -3.70
N ALA A 3 3.66 -6.00 -3.75
CA ALA A 3 2.55 -5.72 -2.83
C ALA A 3 2.93 -5.91 -1.34
N PHE A 4 3.73 -6.93 -1.01
CA PHE A 4 4.21 -7.13 0.36
C PHE A 4 5.16 -6.03 0.83
N ILE A 5 6.02 -5.54 -0.07
CA ILE A 5 6.94 -4.43 0.22
C ILE A 5 6.13 -3.16 0.53
N ILE A 6 5.11 -2.86 -0.27
CA ILE A 6 4.23 -1.70 -0.05
C ILE A 6 3.47 -1.85 1.27
N ALA A 7 2.93 -3.04 1.56
CA ALA A 7 2.27 -3.33 2.83
C ALA A 7 3.19 -3.10 4.03
N ALA A 8 4.41 -3.65 4.01
CA ALA A 8 5.41 -3.47 5.05
C ALA A 8 5.86 -2.00 5.19
N TRP A 9 6.00 -1.29 4.07
CA TRP A 9 6.32 0.14 4.04
C TRP A 9 5.25 0.97 4.76
N TYR A 10 3.98 0.69 4.54
CA TYR A 10 2.90 1.41 5.24
C TYR A 10 2.81 1.04 6.73
N ILE A 11 3.17 -0.19 7.13
CA ILE A 11 3.29 -0.52 8.57
C ILE A 11 4.37 0.35 9.22
N TRP A 12 5.53 0.48 8.56
CA TRP A 12 6.60 1.35 9.03
C TRP A 12 6.16 2.82 9.10
N LYS A 13 5.43 3.33 8.09
CA LYS A 13 4.90 4.71 8.11
C LYS A 13 3.93 4.95 9.27
N GLN A 14 3.01 4.02 9.56
CA GLN A 14 2.10 4.14 10.70
C GLN A 14 2.84 4.27 12.04
N ARG A 15 3.93 3.51 12.22
CA ARG A 15 4.77 3.62 13.42
C ARG A 15 5.52 4.94 13.49
N ASN A 16 5.94 5.47 12.35
CA ASN A 16 6.63 6.76 12.30
C ASN A 16 5.70 7.94 12.50
N ASP A 17 4.47 7.88 12.02
CA ASP A 17 3.46 8.91 12.26
C ASP A 17 3.17 9.08 13.77
N LEU A 18 3.28 8.01 14.57
CA LEU A 18 3.23 8.11 16.03
C LEU A 18 4.35 8.99 16.60
N ILE A 19 5.59 8.80 16.12
CA ILE A 19 6.76 9.52 16.62
C ILE A 19 6.75 10.98 16.14
N PHE A 20 6.54 11.20 14.84
CA PHE A 20 6.71 12.50 14.21
C PHE A 20 5.45 13.36 14.19
N ARG A 21 4.27 12.75 14.28
CA ARG A 21 2.97 13.45 14.15
C ARG A 21 2.04 13.23 15.33
N GLN A 22 2.42 12.39 16.30
CA GLN A 22 1.57 12.01 17.43
C GLN A 22 0.24 11.36 16.99
N ILE A 23 0.22 10.73 15.80
CA ILE A 23 -0.95 10.02 15.28
C ILE A 23 -0.77 8.53 15.58
N GLY A 24 -1.71 7.96 16.32
CA GLY A 24 -1.68 6.53 16.64
C GLY A 24 -1.79 5.65 15.39
N PRO A 25 -1.04 4.52 15.32
CA PRO A 25 -1.15 3.58 14.21
C PRO A 25 -2.56 2.95 14.20
N THR A 26 -3.19 2.91 13.02
CA THR A 26 -4.50 2.27 12.86
C THR A 26 -4.50 1.34 11.66
N LEU A 27 -5.29 0.26 11.75
CA LEU A 27 -5.46 -0.66 10.61
C LEU A 27 -6.10 0.07 9.42
N GLN A 28 -7.02 1.00 9.67
CA GLN A 28 -7.67 1.79 8.63
C GLN A 28 -6.66 2.73 7.93
N GLY A 29 -5.83 3.46 8.68
CA GLY A 29 -4.82 4.35 8.11
C GLY A 29 -3.77 3.58 7.30
N TRP A 30 -3.34 2.42 7.79
CA TRP A 30 -2.51 1.50 7.02
C TRP A 30 -3.20 1.05 5.72
N LYS A 31 -4.44 0.59 5.81
CA LYS A 31 -5.20 0.03 4.67
C LYS A 31 -5.42 1.10 3.60
N THR A 32 -5.87 2.29 3.98
CA THR A 32 -6.07 3.41 3.05
C THR A 32 -4.76 3.75 2.32
N GLY A 33 -3.67 3.94 3.06
CA GLY A 33 -2.38 4.24 2.44
C GLY A 33 -1.86 3.13 1.51
N PHE A 34 -2.05 1.87 1.89
CA PHE A 34 -1.71 0.73 1.04
C PHE A 34 -2.51 0.72 -0.28
N ILE A 35 -3.83 0.92 -0.19
CA ILE A 35 -4.73 0.93 -1.35
C ILE A 35 -4.43 2.12 -2.27
N ASP A 36 -4.10 3.28 -1.72
CA ASP A 36 -3.78 4.47 -2.50
C ASP A 36 -2.44 4.32 -3.25
N GLU A 37 -1.46 3.63 -2.65
CA GLU A 37 -0.11 3.47 -3.22
C GLU A 37 -0.01 2.33 -4.25
N LEU A 38 -0.72 1.24 -4.03
CA LEU A 38 -0.60 0.03 -4.85
C LEU A 38 -0.87 0.28 -6.36
N PRO A 39 -1.89 1.06 -6.77
CA PRO A 39 -2.10 1.46 -8.17
C PRO A 39 -0.95 2.32 -8.73
N LEU A 40 -0.34 3.17 -7.89
CA LEU A 40 0.78 4.00 -8.33
C LEU A 40 2.00 3.15 -8.64
N GLN A 41 2.28 2.16 -7.79
CA GLN A 41 3.39 1.23 -7.99
C GLN A 41 3.12 0.23 -9.13
N SER A 42 1.86 -0.13 -9.39
CA SER A 42 1.54 -1.04 -10.49
C SER A 42 1.97 -0.50 -11.85
N ASN A 43 2.02 0.83 -12.04
CA ASN A 43 2.59 1.43 -13.26
C ASN A 43 4.05 1.05 -13.55
N ARG A 44 4.78 0.55 -12.55
CA ARG A 44 6.18 0.10 -12.67
C ARG A 44 6.31 -1.41 -12.85
N PHE A 45 5.20 -2.14 -12.74
CA PHE A 45 5.20 -3.59 -12.91
C PHE A 45 5.34 -3.93 -14.39
N LYS A 46 5.91 -5.10 -14.66
CA LYS A 46 5.87 -5.67 -16.01
C LYS A 46 4.42 -5.83 -16.45
N GLU A 47 4.13 -5.60 -17.72
CA GLU A 47 2.77 -5.63 -18.27
C GLU A 47 2.05 -6.97 -18.00
N SER A 48 2.77 -8.09 -18.09
CA SER A 48 2.25 -9.42 -17.74
C SER A 48 1.82 -9.56 -16.27
N LEU A 49 2.50 -8.86 -15.36
CA LEU A 49 2.13 -8.82 -13.94
C LEU A 49 0.96 -7.85 -13.71
N ASN A 50 0.91 -6.72 -14.43
CA ASN A 50 -0.19 -5.77 -14.35
C ASN A 50 -1.53 -6.38 -14.77
N ALA A 51 -1.55 -7.22 -15.81
CA ALA A 51 -2.75 -7.94 -16.22
C ALA A 51 -3.35 -8.80 -15.08
N LEU A 52 -2.51 -9.33 -14.19
CA LEU A 52 -2.95 -10.13 -13.04
C LEU A 52 -3.30 -9.27 -11.82
N VAL A 53 -2.55 -8.19 -11.59
CA VAL A 53 -2.68 -7.35 -10.40
C VAL A 53 -3.83 -6.35 -10.52
N HIS A 54 -4.13 -5.86 -11.72
CA HIS A 54 -5.13 -4.81 -11.90
C HIS A 54 -6.54 -5.20 -11.45
N PRO A 55 -7.08 -6.40 -11.76
CA PRO A 55 -8.37 -6.84 -11.23
C PRO A 55 -8.38 -6.94 -9.70
N TRP A 56 -7.26 -7.37 -9.11
CA TRP A 56 -7.11 -7.44 -7.66
C TRP A 56 -7.12 -6.05 -7.02
N ILE A 57 -6.41 -5.07 -7.59
CA ILE A 57 -6.43 -3.67 -7.12
C ILE A 57 -7.86 -3.11 -7.10
N ILE A 58 -8.63 -3.34 -8.17
CA ILE A 58 -10.02 -2.88 -8.26
C ILE A 58 -10.87 -3.49 -7.14
N SER A 59 -10.64 -4.76 -6.79
CA SER A 59 -11.38 -5.44 -5.70
C SER A 59 -11.05 -4.92 -4.29
N LEU A 60 -9.98 -4.13 -4.13
CA LEU A 60 -9.57 -3.57 -2.84
C LEU A 60 -10.18 -2.20 -2.56
N SER A 61 -10.69 -1.51 -3.60
CA SER A 61 -11.35 -0.20 -3.51
C SER A 61 -12.80 -0.34 -3.05
#